data_AF-A0A936E6Y6-F1
#
_entry.id   AF-A0A936E6Y6-F1
#
_cell.length_a   1.000
_cell.length_b   1.000
_cell.length_c   1.000
_cell.angle_alpha   90.00
_cell.angle_beta   90.00
_cell.angle_gamma   90.00
#
_symmetry.space_group_name_H-M   'P 1'
#
loop_
_entity.id
_entity.type
_entity.pdbx_description
1 polymer ?
#
loop_
_entity_poly.entity_id
_entity_poly.type
_entity_poly.pdbx_seq_one_letter_code
_entity_poly.pdbx_strand_id
1 'polypeptide(L)' 'MSENSEEKSKVRKPYTGAGIAIGAAVGVALGVVFDQLALGLALGTALGAAIDVVSHVRHKDINKTLE' A
#
# COMPACT_ATOMS: atom_id res chain seq x y z
N MET A 1 11.60 -38.20 11.22
CA MET A 1 12.11 -36.91 11.74
C MET A 1 11.68 -35.87 10.72
N SER A 2 10.74 -35.00 11.05
CA SER A 2 10.19 -34.03 10.09
C SER A 2 11.19 -32.90 9.90
N GLU A 3 11.74 -32.83 8.70
CA GLU A 3 12.82 -31.93 8.36
C GLU A 3 12.26 -30.53 8.06
N ASN A 4 12.70 -29.61 8.91
CA ASN A 4 13.04 -28.23 8.64
C ASN A 4 11.98 -27.32 8.00
N SER A 5 11.42 -26.48 8.86
CA SER A 5 10.62 -25.31 8.54
C SER A 5 11.36 -24.43 7.52
N GLU A 6 10.81 -24.34 6.31
CA GLU A 6 11.20 -23.36 5.32
C GLU A 6 10.88 -21.97 5.85
N GLU A 7 11.87 -21.37 6.51
CA GLU A 7 11.94 -19.94 6.75
C GLU A 7 11.96 -19.25 5.38
N LYS A 8 10.76 -18.91 4.91
CA LYS A 8 10.57 -18.13 3.70
C LYS A 8 11.14 -16.73 3.94
N SER A 9 12.45 -16.60 3.70
CA SER A 9 13.14 -15.34 3.43
C SER A 9 12.53 -14.74 2.17
N LYS A 10 11.32 -14.22 2.32
CA LYS A 10 10.64 -13.46 1.29
C LYS A 10 11.26 -12.09 1.38
N VAL A 11 12.30 -11.87 0.58
CA VAL A 11 12.77 -10.55 0.15
C VAL A 11 11.53 -9.66 0.07
N ARG A 12 11.35 -8.77 1.04
CA ARG A 12 10.18 -7.89 1.11
C ARG A 12 10.37 -6.88 -0.01
N LYS A 13 10.05 -7.29 -1.23
CA LYS A 13 9.90 -6.37 -2.35
C LYS A 13 9.00 -5.25 -1.84
N PRO A 14 9.40 -3.97 -2.00
CA PRO A 14 8.55 -2.86 -1.62
C PRO A 14 7.20 -3.12 -2.29
N TYR A 15 6.15 -3.28 -1.48
CA TYR A 15 4.84 -3.68 -1.94
C TYR A 15 4.24 -2.49 -2.70
N THR A 16 4.52 -2.40 -4.00
CA THR A 16 3.83 -1.51 -4.93
C THR A 16 2.34 -1.87 -4.87
N GLY A 17 1.51 -0.99 -4.32
CA GLY A 17 0.08 -1.27 -4.09
C GLY A 17 -0.32 -1.53 -2.64
N ALA A 18 0.60 -1.51 -1.68
CA ALA A 18 0.23 -1.53 -0.25
C ALA A 18 -0.63 -0.31 0.11
N GLY A 19 -0.35 0.86 -0.47
CA GLY A 19 -1.16 2.07 -0.26
C GLY A 19 -2.61 1.88 -0.68
N ILE A 20 -2.84 1.29 -1.86
CA ILE A 20 -4.20 1.03 -2.38
C ILE A 20 -4.94 0.00 -1.53
N ALA A 21 -4.27 -1.08 -1.10
CA ALA A 21 -4.89 -2.10 -0.25
C ALA A 21 -5.34 -1.53 1.10
N ILE A 22 -4.49 -0.72 1.74
CA ILE A 22 -4.81 -0.04 3.01
C ILE A 22 -5.93 0.98 2.79
N GLY A 23 -5.81 1.80 1.74
CA GLY A 23 -6.81 2.81 1.39
C GLY A 23 -8.18 2.20 1.10
N ALA A 24 -8.25 1.08 0.39
CA ALA A 24 -9.49 0.36 0.12
C ALA A 24 -10.12 -0.19 1.40
N ALA A 25 -9.34 -0.83 2.29
CA ALA A 25 -9.85 -1.36 3.56
C ALA A 25 -10.42 -0.25 4.46
N VAL A 26 -9.70 0.87 4.58
CA VAL A 26 -10.16 2.05 5.34
C VAL A 26 -11.37 2.68 4.68
N GLY A 27 -11.38 2.82 3.35
CA GLY A 27 -12.48 3.39 2.59
C GLY A 27 -13.78 2.60 2.71
N VAL A 28 -13.70 1.26 2.67
CA VAL A 28 -14.85 0.39 2.90
C VAL A 28 -15.36 0.54 4.33
N ALA A 29 -14.47 0.52 5.33
CA ALA A 29 -14.87 0.68 6.73
C ALA A 29 -15.59 2.02 6.97
N LEU A 30 -15.08 3.12 6.42
CA LEU A 30 -15.73 4.43 6.50
C LEU A 30 -17.04 4.46 5.69
N GLY A 31 -17.05 3.88 4.49
CA GLY A 31 -18.24 3.82 3.64
C GLY A 31 -19.41 3.06 4.28
N VAL A 32 -19.12 1.99 5.03
CA VAL A 32 -20.13 1.25 5.80
C VAL A 32 -20.72 2.13 6.92
N VAL A 33 -19.88 2.89 7.63
CA VAL A 33 -20.32 3.77 8.73
C VAL A 33 -21.22 4.90 8.23
N PHE A 34 -20.95 5.44 7.05
CA PHE A 34 -21.72 6.53 6.46
C PHE A 34 -22.88 6.08 5.57
N ASP A 35 -23.15 4.77 5.48
CA ASP A 35 -24.11 4.16 4.52
C ASP A 35 -23.83 4.51 3.04
N GLN A 36 -22.62 5.03 2.77
CA GLN A 36 -22.20 5.60 1.50
C GLN A 36 -20.92 4.88 1.03
N LEU A 37 -21.05 3.58 0.77
CA LEU A 37 -19.96 2.70 0.34
C LEU A 37 -19.20 3.22 -0.87
N ALA A 38 -19.92 3.77 -1.86
CA ALA A 38 -19.32 4.32 -3.07
C ALA A 38 -18.37 5.49 -2.76
N LEU A 39 -18.78 6.42 -1.89
CA LEU A 39 -17.94 7.55 -1.47
C LEU A 39 -16.76 7.09 -0.61
N GLY A 40 -17.00 6.18 0.33
CA GLY A 40 -15.95 5.63 1.19
C GLY A 40 -14.87 4.92 0.38
N LEU A 41 -15.27 4.03 -0.54
CA LEU A 41 -14.33 3.32 -1.41
C LEU A 41 -13.61 4.28 -2.37
N ALA A 42 -14.31 5.23 -2.99
CA ALA A 42 -13.69 6.21 -3.89
C ALA A 42 -12.64 7.07 -3.17
N LEU A 43 -12.97 7.58 -1.98
CA LEU A 43 -12.04 8.37 -1.18
C LEU A 43 -10.88 7.53 -0.65
N GLY A 44 -11.16 6.33 -0.14
CA GLY A 44 -10.14 5.44 0.39
C GLY A 44 -9.16 4.95 -0.67
N THR A 45 -9.66 4.57 -1.84
CA THR A 45 -8.80 4.16 -2.98
C THR A 45 -8.01 5.34 -3.54
N ALA A 46 -8.60 6.54 -3.63
CA ALA A 46 -7.89 7.74 -4.06
C ALA A 46 -6.77 8.14 -3.07
N LEU A 47 -7.03 8.09 -1.77
CA LEU A 47 -6.04 8.32 -0.72
C LEU A 47 -4.94 7.25 -0.74
N GLY A 48 -5.32 5.98 -0.85
CA GLY A 48 -4.38 4.87 -0.95
C GLY A 48 -3.48 4.95 -2.16
N ALA A 49 -4.03 5.32 -3.32
CA ALA A 49 -3.28 5.55 -4.55
C ALA A 49 -2.37 6.78 -4.44
N ALA A 50 -2.84 7.87 -3.84
CA ALA A 50 -2.03 9.07 -3.62
C ALA A 50 -0.82 8.79 -2.71
N ILE A 51 -1.03 8.01 -1.64
CA ILE A 51 0.05 7.57 -0.74
C ILE A 51 1.02 6.65 -1.49
N ASP A 52 0.51 5.72 -2.30
CA ASP A 52 1.35 4.82 -3.10
C ASP A 52 2.22 5.60 -4.10
N VAL A 53 1.63 6.58 -4.80
CA VAL A 53 2.34 7.50 -5.72
C VAL A 53 3.37 8.34 -4.98
N VAL A 54 3.00 8.97 -3.86
CA VAL A 54 3.95 9.77 -3.04
C VAL A 54 5.09 8.90 -2.54
N SER A 55 4.80 7.68 -2.08
CA SER A 55 5.80 6.73 -1.59
C SER A 55 6.72 6.26 -2.71
N HIS A 56 6.20 6.11 -3.94
CA HIS A 56 6.99 5.80 -5.12
C HIS A 56 7.88 6.97 -5.57
N VAL A 57 7.37 8.20 -5.46
CA VAL A 57 8.10 9.42 -5.83
C VAL A 57 9.27 9.68 -4.88
N ARG A 58 9.16 9.31 -3.59
CA ARG A 58 10.23 9.49 -2.60
C ARG A 58 11.41 8.52 -2.72
N HIS A 59 11.34 7.55 -3.63
CA HIS A 59 12.43 6.59 -3.83
C HIS A 59 13.37 6.93 -5.01
N LYS A 60 13.31 8.16 -5.55
CA LYS A 60 14.14 8.59 -6.69
C LYS A 60 14.87 9.93 -6.51
N ASP A 61 15.28 10.32 -5.30
CA ASP A 61 16.06 11.56 -5.10
C ASP A 61 17.16 11.43 -4.02
N ILE A 62 18.01 10.39 -4.08
CA ILE A 62 19.23 10.33 -3.25
C ILE A 62 20.48 9.82 -3.99
N ASN A 63 20.53 9.82 -5.33
CA ASN A 63 21.76 9.42 -6.04
C ASN A 63 22.02 10.18 -7.35
N LYS A 64 21.68 11.47 -7.43
CA LYS A 64 21.94 12.28 -8.64
C LYS A 64 22.67 13.60 -8.39
N THR A 65 23.59 13.60 -7.42
CA THR A 65 24.48 14.74 -7.09
C THR A 65 25.96 14.32 -7.08
N LEU A 66 26.35 13.25 -7.77
CA LEU A 66 27.75 12.78 -7.85
C LEU A 66 28.11 12.20 -9.23
N GLU A 67 27.81 12.92 -10.32
CA GLU A 67 28.53 12.80 -11.60
C GLU A 67 28.86 14.19 -12.14
#